data_AF-A0A976KM47-F1
#
_entry.id   AF-A0A976KM47-F1
#
_cell.length_a   1.000
_cell.length_b   1.000
_cell.length_c   1.000
_cell.angle_alpha   90.00
_cell.angle_beta   90.00
_cell.angle_gamma   90.00
#
_symmetry.space_group_name_H-M   'P 1'
#
loop_
_entity.id
_entity.type
_entity.pdbx_description
1 polymer ?
#
loop_
_entity_poly.entity_id
_entity_poly.type
_entity_poly.pdbx_seq_one_letter_code
_entity_poly.pdbx_strand_id
1 'polypeptide(L)'
;MKIKTTSVVLCSLILLVGCKTGGTRSGEDGYSPKQSPETYINTPAYINVQLGIGYMREGDFNLALARLKKALTQNPDLAIGHGTIAVLYEELGEFELSEKHYRKAIRLDYNNSSLHNNYGQYLCKHSDPRKAIEQFEIAAGNPLYKNTQIPLTNAGACALRIPDPALAEEYLRRALEYNPRFPPALASMIQISADNEKYLQGRAYLQRYREVAKHTADTLWNGYKIEKNLGDRDAAGNYAVRLKSRFPDSVQTKLLLDEIAER
;
A
#
# COMPACT_ATOMS: atom_id res chain seq x y z
N MET A 1 -75.92 -27.15 66.63
CA MET A 1 -76.01 -26.70 65.22
C MET A 1 -74.68 -27.01 64.56
N LYS A 2 -74.70 -27.78 63.45
CA LYS A 2 -73.54 -28.40 62.79
C LYS A 2 -72.70 -27.35 62.04
N ILE A 3 -71.38 -27.57 61.89
CA ILE A 3 -70.72 -27.96 60.62
C ILE A 3 -69.19 -28.03 60.80
N LYS A 4 -68.62 -29.05 60.13
CA LYS A 4 -67.22 -29.48 59.99
C LYS A 4 -66.38 -28.51 59.14
N THR A 5 -65.05 -28.53 59.27
CA THR A 5 -64.08 -29.09 58.29
C THR A 5 -62.66 -28.52 58.43
N THR A 6 -61.71 -29.41 58.14
CA THR A 6 -60.26 -29.27 57.97
C THR A 6 -59.80 -28.20 56.97
N SER A 7 -58.67 -27.55 57.27
CA SER A 7 -57.62 -27.24 56.27
C SER A 7 -56.30 -26.91 56.98
N VAL A 8 -55.26 -27.66 56.62
CA VAL A 8 -53.85 -27.39 56.94
C VAL A 8 -53.29 -26.61 55.75
N VAL A 9 -52.76 -25.40 55.97
CA VAL A 9 -51.75 -24.82 55.07
C VAL A 9 -50.69 -24.10 55.89
N LEU A 10 -49.48 -24.60 55.70
CA LEU A 10 -48.16 -24.15 56.09
C LEU A 10 -47.91 -22.68 55.67
N CYS A 11 -47.52 -21.81 56.60
CA CYS A 11 -47.01 -20.48 56.26
C CYS A 11 -45.76 -20.18 57.09
N SER A 12 -44.60 -20.43 56.48
CA SER A 12 -43.28 -20.10 57.01
C SER A 12 -43.03 -18.60 56.91
N LEU A 13 -42.46 -18.05 57.98
CA LEU A 13 -41.83 -16.73 58.06
C LEU A 13 -40.89 -16.46 56.87
N ILE A 14 -40.70 -15.18 56.51
CA ILE A 14 -39.39 -14.50 56.56
C ILE A 14 -39.56 -12.99 56.40
N LEU A 15 -38.75 -12.29 57.18
CA LEU A 15 -38.70 -10.87 57.47
C LEU A 15 -38.19 -10.01 56.30
N LEU A 16 -38.66 -8.77 56.26
CA LEU A 16 -38.12 -7.65 55.50
C LEU A 16 -36.67 -7.35 55.93
N VAL A 17 -35.74 -7.35 54.97
CA VAL A 17 -34.49 -6.57 55.05
C VAL A 17 -34.25 -5.94 53.69
N GLY A 18 -34.41 -4.62 53.63
CA GLY A 18 -33.95 -3.81 52.51
C GLY A 18 -32.44 -3.66 52.57
N CYS A 19 -31.78 -3.87 51.44
CA CYS A 19 -30.40 -3.44 51.24
C CYS A 19 -30.31 -2.65 49.93
N LYS A 20 -29.99 -1.36 50.11
CA LYS A 20 -29.73 -0.36 49.07
C LYS A 20 -28.35 -0.65 48.50
N THR A 21 -28.26 -1.28 47.33
CA THR A 21 -27.00 -1.45 46.62
C THR A 21 -26.74 -0.24 45.75
N GLY A 22 -25.63 0.42 46.05
CA GLY A 22 -25.13 1.60 45.35
C GLY A 22 -24.81 1.30 43.89
N GLY A 23 -25.11 2.27 43.03
CA GLY A 23 -24.71 2.26 41.65
C GLY A 23 -23.19 2.38 41.52
N THR A 24 -22.56 1.32 41.01
CA THR A 24 -21.30 1.41 40.30
C THR A 24 -21.62 1.44 38.81
N ARG A 25 -21.44 2.62 38.19
CA ARG A 25 -21.33 2.76 36.74
C ARG A 25 -20.10 1.98 36.28
N SER A 26 -20.30 0.77 35.77
CA SER A 26 -19.33 0.15 34.88
C SER A 26 -19.45 0.85 33.53
N GLY A 27 -18.45 1.66 33.19
CA GLY A 27 -18.25 2.07 31.81
C GLY A 27 -17.96 0.83 30.99
N GLU A 28 -18.94 0.43 30.17
CA GLU A 28 -18.70 -0.46 29.04
C GLU A 28 -17.87 0.31 28.02
N ASP A 29 -16.54 0.28 28.19
CA ASP A 29 -15.65 0.53 27.07
C ASP A 29 -15.85 -0.62 26.09
N GLY A 30 -16.61 -0.33 25.03
CA GLY A 30 -16.94 -1.25 23.94
C GLY A 30 -15.68 -1.71 23.20
N TYR A 31 -14.98 -2.68 23.77
CA TYR A 31 -14.00 -3.47 23.04
C TYR A 31 -14.75 -4.48 22.17
N SER A 32 -15.14 -4.06 20.96
CA SER A 32 -15.46 -5.00 19.89
C SER A 32 -14.16 -5.69 19.47
N PRO A 33 -14.10 -7.04 19.48
CA PRO A 33 -12.91 -7.74 19.00
C PRO A 33 -12.68 -7.33 17.55
N LYS A 34 -11.48 -6.82 17.25
CA LYS A 34 -11.03 -6.57 15.87
C LYS A 34 -11.13 -7.90 15.12
N GLN A 35 -12.18 -8.04 14.32
CA GLN A 35 -12.45 -9.26 13.58
C GLN A 35 -11.29 -9.50 12.62
N SER A 36 -10.73 -10.70 12.63
CA SER A 36 -9.61 -11.07 11.75
C SER A 36 -10.01 -10.92 10.28
N PRO A 37 -9.07 -10.64 9.36
CA PRO A 37 -9.33 -10.49 7.93
C PRO A 37 -10.15 -11.64 7.31
N GLU A 38 -10.04 -12.85 7.86
CA GLU A 38 -10.72 -14.06 7.42
C GLU A 38 -12.23 -14.04 7.73
N THR A 39 -12.68 -13.24 8.70
CA THR A 39 -14.06 -13.24 9.19
C THR A 39 -15.04 -12.51 8.25
N TYR A 40 -14.55 -11.70 7.30
CA TYR A 40 -15.43 -10.80 6.51
C TYR A 40 -15.54 -11.11 5.01
N ILE A 41 -14.84 -12.13 4.51
CA ILE A 41 -14.65 -12.37 3.07
C ILE A 41 -15.99 -12.54 2.31
N ASN A 42 -17.08 -12.85 3.00
CA ASN A 42 -18.42 -13.03 2.40
C ASN A 42 -19.47 -12.01 2.88
N THR A 43 -19.06 -10.90 3.51
CA THR A 43 -20.03 -9.89 3.96
C THR A 43 -20.48 -8.99 2.80
N PRO A 44 -21.73 -8.48 2.82
CA PRO A 44 -22.19 -7.52 1.82
C PRO A 44 -21.27 -6.29 1.69
N ALA A 45 -20.70 -5.83 2.80
CA ALA A 45 -19.76 -4.71 2.81
C ALA A 45 -18.49 -5.05 2.01
N TYR A 46 -17.88 -6.21 2.28
CA TYR A 46 -16.69 -6.66 1.56
C TYR A 46 -16.96 -6.88 0.07
N ILE A 47 -18.10 -7.46 -0.29
CA ILE A 47 -18.50 -7.63 -1.70
C ILE A 47 -18.61 -6.27 -2.40
N ASN A 48 -19.20 -5.26 -1.75
CA ASN A 48 -19.24 -3.90 -2.31
C ASN A 48 -17.83 -3.28 -2.44
N VAL A 49 -16.87 -3.60 -1.55
CA VAL A 49 -15.46 -3.22 -1.75
C VAL A 49 -14.89 -3.86 -3.00
N GLN A 50 -15.08 -5.16 -3.20
CA GLN A 50 -14.58 -5.87 -4.39
C GLN A 50 -15.20 -5.34 -5.69
N LEU A 51 -16.50 -5.04 -5.69
CA LEU A 51 -17.16 -4.37 -6.81
C LEU A 51 -16.57 -2.98 -7.07
N GLY A 52 -16.32 -2.21 -6.00
CA GLY A 52 -15.65 -0.92 -6.10
C GLY A 52 -14.29 -1.01 -6.79
N ILE A 53 -13.45 -1.98 -6.38
CA ILE A 53 -12.15 -2.26 -7.01
C ILE A 53 -12.32 -2.65 -8.49
N GLY A 54 -13.33 -3.46 -8.81
CA GLY A 54 -13.66 -3.83 -10.20
C GLY A 54 -13.93 -2.60 -11.06
N TYR A 55 -14.86 -1.74 -10.63
CA TYR A 55 -15.20 -0.51 -11.34
C TYR A 55 -14.02 0.47 -11.44
N MET A 56 -13.15 0.55 -10.42
CA MET A 56 -11.91 1.34 -10.51
C MET A 56 -10.99 0.87 -11.64
N ARG A 57 -10.86 -0.45 -11.84
CA ARG A 57 -10.04 -1.02 -12.92
C ARG A 57 -10.62 -0.75 -14.31
N GLU A 58 -11.94 -0.63 -14.40
CA GLU A 58 -12.65 -0.28 -15.64
C GLU A 58 -12.69 1.23 -15.90
N GLY A 59 -12.28 2.05 -14.93
CA GLY A 59 -12.33 3.51 -15.01
C GLY A 59 -13.70 4.12 -14.69
N ASP A 60 -14.68 3.32 -14.26
CA ASP A 60 -15.99 3.82 -13.82
C ASP A 60 -15.93 4.27 -12.34
N PHE A 61 -15.34 5.44 -12.14
CA PHE A 61 -15.14 5.99 -10.79
C PHE A 61 -16.45 6.35 -10.09
N ASN A 62 -17.52 6.63 -10.84
CA ASN A 62 -18.84 6.94 -10.27
C ASN A 62 -19.46 5.69 -9.63
N LEU A 63 -19.48 4.57 -10.35
CA LEU A 63 -19.95 3.30 -9.79
C LEU A 63 -19.03 2.81 -8.67
N ALA A 64 -17.70 2.96 -8.83
CA ALA A 64 -16.76 2.62 -7.77
C ALA A 64 -17.07 3.36 -6.47
N LEU A 65 -17.27 4.68 -6.53
CA LEU A 65 -17.56 5.50 -5.36
C LEU A 65 -18.88 5.10 -4.70
N ALA A 66 -19.92 4.84 -5.50
CA ALA A 66 -21.21 4.39 -5.00
C ALA A 66 -21.10 3.06 -4.24
N ARG A 67 -20.35 2.08 -4.77
CA ARG A 67 -20.14 0.79 -4.10
C ARG A 67 -19.32 0.94 -2.83
N LEU A 68 -18.25 1.72 -2.84
CA LEU A 68 -17.40 1.92 -1.66
C LEU A 68 -18.15 2.68 -0.55
N LYS A 69 -18.96 3.69 -0.88
CA LYS A 69 -19.84 4.35 0.10
C LYS A 69 -20.87 3.38 0.68
N LYS A 70 -21.46 2.51 -0.15
CA LYS A 70 -22.38 1.47 0.31
C LYS A 70 -21.69 0.47 1.25
N ALA A 71 -20.46 0.05 0.94
CA ALA A 71 -19.67 -0.80 1.81
C ALA A 71 -19.48 -0.19 3.20
N LEU A 72 -19.08 1.09 3.25
CA LEU A 72 -18.84 1.82 4.51
C LEU A 72 -20.13 2.18 5.26
N THR A 73 -21.27 2.25 4.57
CA THR A 73 -22.59 2.34 5.23
C THR A 73 -22.95 1.03 5.92
N GLN A 74 -22.62 -0.11 5.31
CA GLN A 74 -22.91 -1.45 5.85
C GLN A 74 -21.94 -1.85 6.97
N ASN A 75 -20.67 -1.44 6.87
CA ASN A 75 -19.68 -1.63 7.90
C ASN A 75 -18.75 -0.39 7.97
N PRO A 76 -19.01 0.55 8.89
CA PRO A 76 -18.21 1.76 9.08
C PRO A 76 -16.78 1.53 9.57
N ASP A 77 -16.46 0.34 10.05
CA ASP A 77 -15.15 -0.02 10.60
C ASP A 77 -14.40 -1.03 9.71
N LEU A 78 -14.81 -1.16 8.44
CA LEU A 78 -14.14 -2.00 7.45
C LEU A 78 -12.85 -1.32 6.94
N ALA A 79 -11.71 -1.69 7.53
CA ALA A 79 -10.41 -1.08 7.22
C ALA A 79 -10.07 -1.10 5.73
N ILE A 80 -10.27 -2.23 5.04
CA ILE A 80 -10.03 -2.34 3.59
C ILE A 80 -10.97 -1.46 2.76
N GLY A 81 -12.21 -1.23 3.22
CA GLY A 81 -13.14 -0.31 2.57
C GLY A 81 -12.64 1.13 2.64
N HIS A 82 -12.13 1.54 3.80
CA HIS A 82 -11.50 2.85 3.97
C HIS A 82 -10.20 2.97 3.17
N GLY A 83 -9.35 1.95 3.14
CA GLY A 83 -8.13 1.97 2.31
C GLY A 83 -8.45 2.06 0.82
N THR A 84 -9.50 1.38 0.35
CA THR A 84 -9.90 1.37 -1.07
C THR A 84 -10.53 2.69 -1.48
N ILE A 85 -11.44 3.26 -0.67
CA ILE A 85 -12.04 4.56 -0.99
C ILE A 85 -11.00 5.69 -0.94
N ALA A 86 -9.96 5.55 -0.11
CA ALA A 86 -8.85 6.50 -0.09
C ALA A 86 -8.09 6.53 -1.42
N VAL A 87 -7.79 5.36 -2.00
CA VAL A 87 -7.19 5.26 -3.35
C VAL A 87 -8.10 5.91 -4.37
N LEU A 88 -9.42 5.66 -4.33
CA LEU A 88 -10.35 6.28 -5.27
C LEU A 88 -10.39 7.80 -5.13
N TYR A 89 -10.38 8.33 -3.91
CA TYR A 89 -10.33 9.78 -3.71
C TYR A 89 -9.00 10.38 -4.19
N GLU A 90 -7.88 9.65 -4.09
CA GLU A 90 -6.60 10.08 -4.69
C GLU A 90 -6.74 10.23 -6.21
N GLU A 91 -7.30 9.22 -6.90
CA GLU A 91 -7.51 9.25 -8.35
C GLU A 91 -8.47 10.36 -8.79
N LEU A 92 -9.42 10.74 -7.94
CA LEU A 92 -10.36 11.84 -8.18
C LEU A 92 -9.79 13.23 -7.82
N GLY A 93 -8.57 13.31 -7.27
CA GLY A 93 -7.95 14.57 -6.83
C GLY A 93 -8.46 15.10 -5.48
N GLU A 94 -9.24 14.30 -4.75
CA GLU A 94 -9.84 14.64 -3.45
C GLU A 94 -8.89 14.27 -2.30
N PHE A 95 -7.75 14.95 -2.23
CA PHE A 95 -6.62 14.53 -1.39
C PHE A 95 -6.92 14.56 0.11
N GLU A 96 -7.68 15.53 0.61
CA GLU A 96 -8.05 15.63 2.02
C GLU A 96 -8.94 14.45 2.46
N LEU A 97 -9.87 14.05 1.59
CA LEU A 97 -10.72 12.87 1.83
C LEU A 97 -9.90 11.59 1.78
N SER A 98 -8.96 11.49 0.84
CA SER A 98 -8.03 10.38 0.75
C SER A 98 -7.22 10.20 2.04
N GLU A 99 -6.56 11.26 2.53
CA GLU A 99 -5.77 11.20 3.77
C GLU A 99 -6.64 10.80 4.97
N LYS A 100 -7.83 11.38 5.11
CA LYS A 100 -8.77 11.05 6.19
C LYS A 100 -9.09 9.56 6.22
N HIS A 101 -9.35 8.98 5.05
CA HIS A 101 -9.71 7.58 4.92
C HIS A 101 -8.53 6.64 5.12
N TYR A 102 -7.33 6.97 4.61
CA TYR A 102 -6.11 6.21 4.94
C TYR A 102 -5.86 6.17 6.45
N ARG A 103 -5.90 7.34 7.12
CA ARG A 103 -5.71 7.41 8.57
C ARG A 103 -6.73 6.58 9.35
N LYS A 104 -8.00 6.55 8.92
CA LYS A 104 -9.02 5.69 9.54
C LYS A 104 -8.74 4.21 9.27
N ALA A 105 -8.33 3.84 8.06
CA ALA A 105 -7.98 2.46 7.71
C ALA A 105 -6.83 1.94 8.60
N ILE A 106 -5.76 2.71 8.79
CA ILE A 106 -4.63 2.36 9.66
C ILE A 106 -5.03 2.24 11.13
N ARG A 107 -5.91 3.12 11.64
CA ARG A 107 -6.41 2.99 13.03
C ARG A 107 -7.21 1.71 13.25
N LEU A 108 -8.01 1.32 12.26
CA LEU A 108 -8.82 0.12 12.33
C LEU A 108 -7.95 -1.14 12.28
N ASP A 109 -7.01 -1.20 11.35
CA ASP A 109 -6.12 -2.35 11.16
C ASP A 109 -4.66 -1.93 10.97
N TYR A 110 -3.99 -1.67 12.09
CA TYR A 110 -2.60 -1.21 12.14
C TYR A 110 -1.60 -2.29 11.68
N ASN A 111 -1.93 -3.57 11.80
CA ASN A 111 -0.98 -4.63 11.42
C ASN A 111 -1.05 -4.97 9.91
N ASN A 112 -1.87 -4.23 9.16
CA ASN A 112 -2.07 -4.48 7.74
C ASN A 112 -0.98 -3.83 6.88
N SER A 113 0.02 -4.63 6.51
CA SER A 113 1.13 -4.18 5.67
C SER A 113 0.67 -3.58 4.33
N SER A 114 -0.41 -4.08 3.72
CA SER A 114 -0.93 -3.53 2.46
C SER A 114 -1.52 -2.13 2.65
N LEU A 115 -2.22 -1.86 3.77
CA LEU A 115 -2.71 -0.52 4.08
C LEU A 115 -1.57 0.46 4.32
N HIS A 116 -0.55 0.05 5.09
CA HIS A 116 0.65 0.85 5.30
C HIS A 116 1.40 1.13 3.98
N ASN A 117 1.58 0.11 3.13
CA ASN A 117 2.19 0.29 1.81
C ASN A 117 1.39 1.27 0.92
N ASN A 118 0.06 1.18 0.91
CA ASN A 118 -0.76 2.08 0.10
C ASN A 118 -0.75 3.51 0.65
N TYR A 119 -0.81 3.68 1.97
CA TYR A 119 -0.73 4.99 2.58
C TYR A 119 0.65 5.64 2.41
N GLY A 120 1.73 4.85 2.49
CA GLY A 120 3.07 5.31 2.17
C GLY A 120 3.19 5.83 0.75
N GLN A 121 2.61 5.14 -0.24
CA GLN A 121 2.58 5.63 -1.63
C GLN A 121 1.85 6.96 -1.77
N TYR A 122 0.68 7.09 -1.14
CA TYR A 122 -0.07 8.34 -1.10
C TYR A 122 0.77 9.49 -0.50
N LEU A 123 1.37 9.27 0.68
CA LEU A 123 2.22 10.26 1.35
C LEU A 123 3.42 10.64 0.49
N CYS A 124 4.03 9.67 -0.19
CA CYS A 124 5.19 9.93 -1.03
C CYS A 124 4.87 10.87 -2.19
N LYS A 125 3.69 10.71 -2.80
CA LYS A 125 3.26 11.51 -3.94
C LYS A 125 2.84 12.92 -3.52
N HIS A 126 2.04 13.02 -2.45
CA HIS A 126 1.24 14.21 -2.13
C HIS A 126 1.63 14.90 -0.83
N SER A 127 2.56 14.34 -0.05
CA SER A 127 2.94 14.84 1.28
C SER A 127 4.44 14.69 1.51
N ASP A 128 4.84 14.43 2.76
CA ASP A 128 6.23 14.29 3.20
C ASP A 128 6.80 12.88 2.88
N PRO A 129 7.83 12.76 2.02
CA PRO A 129 8.50 11.49 1.73
C PRO A 129 9.05 10.77 2.96
N ARG A 130 9.41 11.48 4.04
CA ARG A 130 9.90 10.86 5.27
C ARG A 130 8.80 10.08 5.97
N LYS A 131 7.59 10.65 6.06
CA LYS A 131 6.41 9.95 6.61
C LYS A 131 6.02 8.76 5.75
N ALA A 132 6.20 8.85 4.44
CA ALA A 132 5.97 7.72 3.54
C ALA A 132 6.90 6.54 3.87
N ILE A 133 8.19 6.82 4.06
CA ILE A 133 9.20 5.83 4.45
C ILE A 133 8.83 5.14 5.78
N GLU A 134 8.36 5.89 6.78
CA GLU A 134 7.88 5.29 8.04
C GLU A 134 6.76 4.26 7.79
N GLN A 135 5.80 4.57 6.92
CA GLN A 135 4.73 3.61 6.59
C GLN A 135 5.27 2.38 5.85
N PHE A 136 6.21 2.56 4.93
CA PHE A 136 6.82 1.43 4.23
C PHE A 136 7.63 0.52 5.16
N GLU A 137 8.33 1.08 6.13
CA GLU A 137 9.06 0.30 7.14
C GLU A 137 8.12 -0.52 8.03
N ILE A 138 6.98 0.07 8.45
CA ILE A 138 5.96 -0.70 9.18
C ILE A 138 5.43 -1.86 8.33
N ALA A 139 5.16 -1.61 7.04
CA ALA A 139 4.70 -2.65 6.12
C ALA A 139 5.74 -3.77 5.94
N ALA A 140 7.02 -3.40 5.77
CA ALA A 140 8.13 -4.31 5.53
C ALA A 140 8.56 -5.09 6.79
N GLY A 141 8.37 -4.52 7.97
CA GLY A 141 8.73 -5.12 9.26
C GLY A 141 7.81 -6.25 9.71
N ASN A 142 6.67 -6.47 9.04
CA ASN A 142 5.76 -7.58 9.34
C ASN A 142 6.31 -8.92 8.79
N PRO A 143 6.70 -9.89 9.64
CA PRO A 143 7.29 -11.15 9.18
C PRO A 143 6.35 -12.04 8.37
N LEU A 144 5.04 -11.81 8.47
CA LEU A 144 4.01 -12.58 7.74
C LEU A 144 3.70 -12.00 6.36
N TYR A 145 4.22 -10.81 6.03
CA TYR A 145 3.95 -10.17 4.76
C TYR A 145 4.80 -10.80 3.64
N LYS A 146 4.17 -11.57 2.76
CA LYS A 146 4.86 -12.30 1.69
C LYS A 146 5.50 -11.41 0.62
N ASN A 147 5.11 -10.13 0.56
CA ASN A 147 5.50 -9.21 -0.50
C ASN A 147 6.41 -8.08 0.00
N THR A 148 7.26 -8.32 1.00
CA THR A 148 8.15 -7.33 1.63
C THR A 148 9.01 -6.54 0.64
N GLN A 149 9.39 -7.12 -0.50
CA GLN A 149 10.08 -6.42 -1.58
C GLN A 149 9.30 -5.21 -2.12
N ILE A 150 7.97 -5.21 -2.05
CA ILE A 150 7.12 -4.12 -2.57
C ILE A 150 7.28 -2.83 -1.75
N PRO A 151 6.97 -2.80 -0.43
CA PRO A 151 7.15 -1.59 0.37
C PRO A 151 8.61 -1.14 0.42
N LEU A 152 9.58 -2.05 0.42
CA LEU A 152 11.01 -1.68 0.34
C LEU A 152 11.35 -1.01 -0.99
N THR A 153 10.82 -1.51 -2.11
CA THR A 153 11.00 -0.85 -3.41
C THR A 153 10.34 0.52 -3.44
N ASN A 154 9.14 0.64 -2.87
CA ASN A 154 8.43 1.91 -2.77
C ASN A 154 9.17 2.90 -1.85
N ALA A 155 9.77 2.43 -0.76
CA ALA A 155 10.63 3.24 0.11
C ALA A 155 11.86 3.76 -0.63
N GLY A 156 12.54 2.88 -1.38
CA GLY A 156 13.70 3.26 -2.19
C GLY A 156 13.36 4.26 -3.29
N ALA A 157 12.26 4.04 -4.02
CA ALA A 157 11.77 4.99 -5.02
C ALA A 157 11.36 6.33 -4.38
N CYS A 158 10.75 6.30 -3.19
CA CYS A 158 10.38 7.51 -2.47
C CYS A 158 11.57 8.29 -1.93
N ALA A 159 12.60 7.58 -1.45
CA ALA A 159 13.83 8.17 -0.94
C ALA A 159 14.60 8.95 -2.02
N LEU A 160 14.39 8.68 -3.32
CA LEU A 160 14.94 9.50 -4.40
C LEU A 160 14.39 10.94 -4.44
N ARG A 161 13.29 11.21 -3.73
CA ARG A 161 12.74 12.57 -3.55
C ARG A 161 13.38 13.32 -2.38
N ILE A 162 14.28 12.66 -1.64
CA ILE A 162 15.05 13.21 -0.52
C ILE A 162 16.49 13.38 -1.02
N PRO A 163 17.25 14.41 -0.60
CA PRO A 163 18.65 14.59 -0.97
C PRO A 163 19.58 13.58 -0.26
N ASP A 164 19.28 12.28 -0.36
CA ASP A 164 20.04 11.16 0.18
C ASP A 164 19.91 9.93 -0.74
N PRO A 165 20.70 9.85 -1.83
CA PRO A 165 20.66 8.71 -2.75
C PRO A 165 21.17 7.41 -2.12
N ALA A 166 21.95 7.47 -1.03
CA ALA A 166 22.43 6.29 -0.33
C ALA A 166 21.28 5.56 0.37
N LEU A 167 20.36 6.32 0.97
CA LEU A 167 19.14 5.76 1.56
C LEU A 167 18.27 5.03 0.53
N ALA A 168 18.12 5.60 -0.67
CA ALA A 168 17.38 4.95 -1.74
C ALA A 168 18.02 3.62 -2.17
N GLU A 169 19.34 3.60 -2.30
CA GLU A 169 20.09 2.38 -2.64
C GLU A 169 19.96 1.31 -1.55
N GLU A 170 20.01 1.69 -0.26
CA GLU A 170 19.85 0.78 0.86
C GLU A 170 18.51 0.03 0.80
N TYR A 171 17.41 0.76 0.63
CA TYR A 171 16.07 0.18 0.54
C TYR A 171 15.92 -0.78 -0.64
N LEU A 172 16.46 -0.41 -1.79
CA LEU A 172 16.38 -1.24 -2.99
C LEU A 172 17.25 -2.50 -2.89
N ARG A 173 18.40 -2.41 -2.21
CA ARG A 173 19.22 -3.59 -1.88
C ARG A 173 18.46 -4.55 -0.98
N ARG A 174 17.87 -4.05 0.11
CA ARG A 174 16.99 -4.84 0.99
C ARG A 174 15.85 -5.48 0.19
N ALA A 175 15.20 -4.75 -0.71
CA ALA A 175 14.14 -5.30 -1.56
C ALA A 175 14.64 -6.48 -2.43
N LEU A 176 15.85 -6.36 -2.98
CA LEU A 176 16.48 -7.40 -3.80
C LEU A 176 17.04 -8.58 -2.99
N GLU A 177 17.25 -8.44 -1.68
CA GLU A 177 17.53 -9.57 -0.79
C GLU A 177 16.29 -10.47 -0.64
N TYR A 178 15.10 -9.88 -0.52
CA TYR A 178 13.83 -10.63 -0.50
C TYR A 178 13.49 -11.23 -1.87
N ASN A 179 13.70 -10.47 -2.95
CA ASN A 179 13.48 -10.97 -4.30
C ASN A 179 14.54 -10.44 -5.29
N PRO A 180 15.59 -11.24 -5.58
CA PRO A 180 16.67 -10.85 -6.48
C PRO A 180 16.23 -10.62 -7.94
N ARG A 181 15.01 -11.02 -8.30
CA ARG A 181 14.48 -10.91 -9.67
C ARG A 181 13.33 -9.92 -9.77
N PHE A 182 13.12 -9.06 -8.76
CA PHE A 182 12.01 -8.10 -8.74
C PHE A 182 12.24 -6.93 -9.70
N PRO A 183 11.50 -6.84 -10.83
CA PRO A 183 11.81 -5.86 -11.88
C PRO A 183 11.73 -4.38 -11.44
N PRO A 184 10.75 -3.94 -10.62
CA PRO A 184 10.69 -2.55 -10.17
C PRO A 184 11.91 -2.11 -9.36
N ALA A 185 12.43 -2.99 -8.49
CA ALA A 185 13.66 -2.71 -7.74
C ALA A 185 14.87 -2.65 -8.66
N LEU A 186 14.98 -3.59 -9.61
CA LEU A 186 16.06 -3.59 -10.61
C LEU A 186 16.04 -2.33 -11.48
N ALA A 187 14.87 -1.88 -11.94
CA ALA A 187 14.72 -0.65 -12.71
C ALA A 187 15.17 0.58 -11.90
N SER A 188 14.78 0.67 -10.63
CA SER A 188 15.21 1.76 -9.74
C SER A 188 16.72 1.73 -9.50
N MET A 189 17.31 0.54 -9.34
CA MET A 189 18.77 0.40 -9.20
C MET A 189 19.54 0.77 -10.48
N ILE A 190 18.96 0.50 -11.66
CA ILE A 190 19.53 0.94 -12.95
C ILE A 190 19.56 2.47 -13.01
N GLN A 191 18.45 3.14 -12.66
CA GLN A 191 18.37 4.60 -12.62
C GLN A 191 19.41 5.20 -11.67
N ILE A 192 19.42 4.75 -10.41
CA ILE A 192 20.35 5.25 -9.38
C ILE A 192 21.80 5.01 -9.77
N SER A 193 22.10 3.86 -10.39
CA SER A 193 23.46 3.57 -10.84
C SER A 193 23.89 4.49 -11.98
N ALA A 194 22.98 4.84 -12.89
CA ALA A 194 23.27 5.77 -13.97
C ALA A 194 23.45 7.21 -13.45
N ASP A 195 22.62 7.64 -12.50
CA ASP A 195 22.64 9.01 -11.96
C ASP A 195 23.82 9.27 -11.01
N ASN A 196 24.29 8.23 -10.30
CA ASN A 196 25.43 8.33 -9.39
C ASN A 196 26.73 7.78 -10.01
N GLU A 197 26.79 7.66 -11.33
CA GLU A 197 27.98 7.23 -12.10
C GLU A 197 28.55 5.84 -11.71
N LYS A 198 27.72 5.00 -11.08
CA LYS A 198 28.06 3.61 -10.71
C LYS A 198 27.81 2.66 -11.88
N TYR A 199 28.42 2.92 -13.03
CA TYR A 199 28.05 2.28 -14.29
C TYR A 199 28.27 0.76 -14.31
N LEU A 200 29.37 0.25 -13.73
CA LEU A 200 29.62 -1.20 -13.66
C LEU A 200 28.52 -1.93 -12.87
N GLN A 201 28.11 -1.34 -11.75
CA GLN A 201 26.99 -1.84 -10.96
C GLN A 201 25.67 -1.76 -11.76
N GLY A 202 25.43 -0.65 -12.45
CA GLY A 202 24.27 -0.47 -13.33
C GLY A 202 24.17 -1.53 -14.42
N ARG A 203 25.29 -1.90 -15.05
CA ARG A 203 25.38 -2.99 -16.04
C ARG A 203 24.94 -4.33 -15.45
N ALA A 204 25.34 -4.64 -14.21
CA ALA A 204 24.90 -5.87 -13.54
C ALA A 204 23.37 -5.89 -13.30
N TYR A 205 22.76 -4.75 -12.95
CA TYR A 205 21.31 -4.67 -12.82
C TYR A 205 20.57 -4.74 -14.15
N LEU A 206 21.11 -4.13 -15.22
CA LEU A 206 20.58 -4.28 -16.59
C LEU A 206 20.55 -5.75 -17.03
N GLN A 207 21.65 -6.48 -16.76
CA GLN A 207 21.74 -7.90 -17.06
C GLN A 207 20.71 -8.72 -16.30
N ARG A 208 20.42 -8.40 -15.04
CA ARG A 208 19.35 -9.08 -14.28
C ARG A 208 17.96 -8.70 -14.78
N TYR A 209 17.74 -7.43 -15.11
CA TYR A 209 16.45 -6.90 -15.53
C TYR A 209 15.95 -7.54 -16.84
N ARG A 210 16.84 -7.68 -17.84
CA ARG A 210 16.48 -8.27 -19.14
C ARG A 210 16.01 -9.73 -19.04
N GLU A 211 16.39 -10.46 -17.99
CA GLU A 211 15.96 -11.85 -17.77
C GLU A 211 14.56 -11.97 -17.15
N VAL A 212 13.96 -10.85 -16.72
CA VAL A 212 12.71 -10.85 -15.95
C VAL A 212 11.66 -9.88 -16.48
N ALA A 213 12.06 -8.88 -17.25
CA ALA A 213 11.15 -7.86 -17.76
C ALA A 213 11.58 -7.31 -19.11
N LYS A 214 10.59 -6.83 -19.86
CA LYS A 214 10.83 -6.03 -21.07
C LYS A 214 11.28 -4.63 -20.65
N HIS A 215 12.22 -4.07 -21.41
CA HIS A 215 12.68 -2.71 -21.17
C HIS A 215 11.58 -1.66 -21.42
N THR A 216 11.53 -0.68 -20.52
CA THR A 216 10.83 0.61 -20.68
C THR A 216 11.75 1.65 -21.31
N ALA A 217 11.18 2.79 -21.72
CA ALA A 217 11.95 3.94 -22.21
C ALA A 217 13.08 4.33 -21.22
N ASP A 218 12.76 4.44 -19.92
CA ASP A 218 13.74 4.75 -18.87
C ASP A 218 14.87 3.73 -18.79
N THR A 219 14.55 2.43 -18.76
CA THR A 219 15.61 1.41 -18.65
C THR A 219 16.48 1.35 -19.90
N LEU A 220 15.96 1.68 -21.09
CA LEU A 220 16.77 1.77 -22.32
C LEU A 220 17.66 3.01 -22.31
N TRP A 221 17.12 4.15 -21.86
CA TRP A 221 17.89 5.39 -21.72
C TRP A 221 19.05 5.24 -20.74
N ASN A 222 18.77 4.73 -19.55
CA ASN A 222 19.82 4.44 -18.58
C ASN A 222 20.77 3.35 -19.08
N GLY A 223 20.27 2.36 -19.82
CA GLY A 223 21.10 1.39 -20.54
C GLY A 223 22.10 2.05 -21.47
N TYR A 224 21.65 2.97 -22.31
CA TYR A 224 22.50 3.77 -23.17
C TYR A 224 23.55 4.57 -22.37
N LYS A 225 23.12 5.34 -21.36
CA LYS A 225 24.02 6.13 -20.50
C LYS A 225 25.11 5.26 -19.87
N ILE A 226 24.73 4.12 -19.29
CA ILE A 226 25.63 3.20 -18.60
C ILE A 226 26.67 2.63 -19.56
N GLU A 227 26.24 2.04 -20.69
CA GLU A 227 27.16 1.37 -21.60
C GLU A 227 28.10 2.36 -22.30
N LYS A 228 27.58 3.55 -22.64
CA LYS A 228 28.37 4.63 -23.22
C LYS A 228 29.50 5.08 -22.29
N ASN A 229 29.21 5.29 -21.01
CA ASN A 229 30.23 5.71 -20.04
C ASN A 229 31.21 4.58 -19.67
N LEU A 230 30.83 3.32 -19.89
CA LEU A 230 31.74 2.17 -19.82
C LEU A 230 32.59 2.00 -21.09
N GLY A 231 32.39 2.83 -22.12
CA GLY A 231 33.10 2.77 -23.39
C GLY A 231 32.61 1.70 -24.36
N ASP A 232 31.54 0.97 -24.03
CA ASP A 232 30.93 -0.05 -24.89
C ASP A 232 29.96 0.60 -25.88
N ARG A 233 30.52 1.12 -26.98
CA ARG A 233 29.77 1.86 -28.00
C ARG A 233 28.73 0.99 -28.71
N ASP A 234 29.01 -0.30 -28.89
CA ASP A 234 28.10 -1.23 -29.55
C ASP A 234 26.88 -1.51 -28.67
N ALA A 235 27.09 -1.80 -27.39
CA ALA A 235 25.98 -1.99 -26.44
C ALA A 235 25.16 -0.69 -26.27
N ALA A 236 25.82 0.46 -26.17
CA ALA A 236 25.14 1.76 -26.12
C ALA A 236 24.27 1.99 -27.38
N GLY A 237 24.83 1.76 -28.57
CA GLY A 237 24.11 1.87 -29.85
C GLY A 237 22.87 0.97 -29.89
N ASN A 238 22.98 -0.27 -29.39
CA ASN A 238 21.86 -1.19 -29.31
C ASN A 238 20.71 -0.67 -28.42
N TYR A 239 21.02 -0.09 -27.26
CA TYR A 239 20.02 0.55 -26.40
C TYR A 239 19.38 1.76 -27.10
N ALA A 240 20.18 2.62 -27.74
CA ALA A 240 19.70 3.79 -28.46
C ALA A 240 18.76 3.43 -29.62
N VAL A 241 19.09 2.41 -30.42
CA VAL A 241 18.24 1.93 -31.52
C VAL A 241 16.91 1.40 -30.98
N ARG A 242 16.94 0.58 -29.92
CA ARG A 242 15.72 0.06 -29.28
C ARG A 242 14.85 1.17 -28.71
N LEU A 243 15.46 2.20 -28.11
CA LEU A 243 14.75 3.33 -27.53
C LEU A 243 14.00 4.10 -28.61
N LYS A 244 14.70 4.51 -29.68
CA LYS A 244 14.09 5.20 -30.84
C LYS A 244 13.01 4.38 -31.52
N SER A 245 13.23 3.07 -31.69
CA SER A 245 12.29 2.19 -32.40
C SER A 245 11.03 1.89 -31.60
N ARG A 246 11.12 1.69 -30.29
CA ARG A 246 9.99 1.26 -29.45
C ARG A 246 9.26 2.42 -28.76
N PHE A 247 9.95 3.52 -28.52
CA PHE A 247 9.42 4.66 -27.78
C PHE A 247 9.76 5.99 -28.48
N PRO A 248 9.42 6.15 -29.77
CA PRO A 248 9.86 7.30 -30.59
C PRO A 248 9.45 8.65 -29.97
N ASP A 249 8.26 8.73 -29.37
CA ASP A 249 7.72 9.98 -28.83
C ASP A 249 8.06 10.22 -27.35
N SER A 250 8.84 9.32 -26.73
CA SER A 250 9.18 9.43 -25.31
C SER A 250 10.15 10.57 -25.03
N VAL A 251 10.10 11.10 -23.81
CA VAL A 251 11.05 12.11 -23.32
C VAL A 251 12.49 11.58 -23.43
N GLN A 252 12.68 10.31 -23.12
CA GLN A 252 13.96 9.61 -23.17
C GLN A 252 14.55 9.56 -24.59
N THR A 253 13.70 9.36 -25.60
CA THR A 253 14.14 9.45 -27.00
C THR A 253 14.55 10.87 -27.37
N LYS A 254 13.84 11.90 -26.89
CA LYS A 254 14.25 13.30 -27.13
C LYS A 254 15.62 13.59 -26.50
N LEU A 255 15.81 13.22 -25.23
CA LEU A 255 17.10 13.35 -24.53
C LEU A 255 18.25 12.66 -25.29
N LEU A 256 18.00 11.45 -25.82
CA LEU A 256 18.98 10.73 -26.62
C LEU A 256 19.35 11.47 -27.91
N LEU A 257 18.37 12.06 -28.60
CA LEU A 257 18.61 12.80 -29.85
C LEU A 257 19.39 14.09 -29.60
N ASP A 258 19.03 14.82 -28.55
CA ASP A 258 19.72 16.05 -28.15
C ASP A 258 21.20 15.75 -27.83
N GLU A 259 21.48 14.71 -27.05
CA GLU A 259 22.85 14.32 -26.69
C GLU A 259 23.69 13.83 -27.88
N ILE A 260 23.06 13.24 -28.91
CA ILE A 260 23.76 12.83 -30.13
C ILE A 260 24.05 14.05 -31.02
N ALA A 261 23.17 15.05 -31.05
CA ALA A 261 23.32 16.25 -31.86
C ALA A 261 24.41 17.22 -31.34
N GLU A 262 24.72 17.17 -30.04
CA GLU A 262 25.77 17.97 -29.41
C GLU A 262 27.21 17.45 -29.63
N ARG A 263 27.38 16.37 -30.41
CA ARG A 263 28.67 15.72 -30.70
C ARG A 263 29.15 15.98 -32.12
#